data_AF-A0A0A3IZR9-F1
#
_entry.id   AF-A0A0A3IZR9-F1
#
_cell.length_a   1.000
_cell.length_b   1.000
_cell.length_c   1.000
_cell.angle_alpha   90.00
_cell.angle_beta   90.00
_cell.angle_gamma   90.00
#
_symmetry.space_group_name_H-M   'P 1'
#
loop_
_entity.id
_entity.type
_entity.pdbx_description
1 polymer ?
#
loop_
_entity_poly.entity_id
_entity_poly.type
_entity_poly.pdbx_seq_one_letter_code
_entity_poly.pdbx_strand_id
1 'polypeptide(L)'
;MNFNDFCTTMFDLLEREPIIVSENTVLRDDLDVDSLQMVNLATSLADHYLIPFSLFIEKADKIGTVGGLFEIVKEGATYEVIQ
;
A
#
# COMPACT_ATOMS: atom_id res chain seq x y z
N MET A 1 2.96 2.62 -12.76
CA MET A 1 3.32 3.27 -11.48
C MET A 1 4.69 2.78 -11.03
N ASN A 2 5.56 3.68 -10.56
CA ASN A 2 6.83 3.30 -9.93
C ASN A 2 6.73 3.37 -8.39
N PHE A 3 7.75 2.89 -7.68
CA PHE A 3 7.74 2.84 -6.21
C PHE A 3 7.66 4.24 -5.54
N ASN A 4 8.33 5.24 -6.10
CA ASN A 4 8.33 6.60 -5.54
C ASN A 4 6.95 7.28 -5.68
N ASP A 5 6.27 7.07 -6.81
CA ASP A 5 4.90 7.55 -7.00
C ASP A 5 3.97 6.90 -5.96
N PHE A 6 4.09 5.59 -5.77
CA PHE A 6 3.33 4.85 -4.76
C PHE A 6 3.59 5.38 -3.35
N CYS A 7 4.85 5.59 -2.97
CA CYS A 7 5.20 6.13 -1.65
C CYS A 7 4.58 7.50 -1.42
N THR A 8 4.56 8.37 -2.43
CA THR A 8 3.93 9.69 -2.35
C THR A 8 2.45 9.54 -2.01
N THR A 9 1.71 8.73 -2.79
CA THR A 9 0.30 8.45 -2.51
C THR A 9 0.08 7.81 -1.13
N MET A 10 0.92 6.85 -0.73
CA MET A 10 0.81 6.19 0.57
C MET A 10 0.93 7.19 1.73
N PHE A 11 1.87 8.14 1.65
CA PHE A 11 2.05 9.18 2.65
C PHE A 11 0.90 10.20 2.65
N ASP A 12 0.40 10.57 1.48
CA ASP A 12 -0.78 11.44 1.35
C ASP A 12 -2.01 10.79 2.01
N LEU A 13 -2.25 9.49 1.76
CA LEU A 13 -3.36 8.73 2.36
C LEU A 13 -3.20 8.51 3.87
N LEU A 14 -1.96 8.49 4.36
CA LEU A 14 -1.66 8.47 5.80
C LEU A 14 -1.77 9.86 6.45
N GLU A 15 -1.99 10.91 5.66
CA GLU A 15 -1.96 12.32 6.09
C GLU A 15 -0.64 12.69 6.77
N ARG A 16 0.49 12.24 6.21
CA ARG A 16 1.84 12.42 6.78
C ARG A 16 2.82 12.98 5.77
N GLU A 17 3.81 13.70 6.28
CA GLU A 17 4.93 14.16 5.47
C GLU A 17 5.73 12.98 4.90
N PRO A 18 6.07 13.02 3.60
CA PRO A 18 6.82 11.95 2.97
C PRO A 18 8.24 11.87 3.53
N ILE A 19 8.64 10.66 3.91
CA ILE A 19 10.02 10.35 4.27
C ILE A 19 10.61 9.32 3.31
N ILE A 20 11.94 9.21 3.30
CA ILE A 20 12.63 8.22 2.48
C ILE A 20 12.38 6.83 3.09
N VAL A 21 11.72 5.96 2.33
CA VAL A 21 11.45 4.57 2.70
C VAL A 21 11.97 3.62 1.62
N SER A 22 12.10 2.34 1.97
CA SER A 22 12.46 1.26 1.04
C SER A 22 11.36 0.20 1.02
N GLU A 23 11.44 -0.74 0.09
CA GLU A 23 10.49 -1.86 0.01
C GLU A 23 10.48 -2.71 1.29
N ASN A 24 11.58 -2.74 2.04
CA ASN A 24 11.72 -3.51 3.28
C ASN A 24 11.28 -2.73 4.52
N THR A 25 10.90 -1.45 4.39
CA THR A 25 10.43 -0.64 5.51
C THR A 25 9.16 -1.25 6.10
N VAL A 26 9.18 -1.56 7.39
CA VAL A 26 8.11 -2.19 8.14
C VAL A 26 7.15 -1.11 8.63
N LEU A 27 5.88 -1.17 8.23
CA LEU A 27 4.89 -0.13 8.53
C LEU A 27 4.74 0.12 10.03
N ARG A 28 4.65 -0.95 10.82
CA ARG A 28 4.47 -0.83 12.27
C ARG A 28 5.72 -0.32 12.97
N ASP A 29 6.88 -0.89 12.65
CA ASP A 29 8.10 -0.71 13.45
C ASP A 29 8.90 0.52 13.00
N ASP A 30 8.89 0.86 11.70
CA ASP A 30 9.65 1.99 11.15
C ASP A 30 8.80 3.24 10.96
N LEU A 31 7.49 3.09 10.75
CA LEU A 31 6.57 4.20 10.48
C LEU A 31 5.55 4.42 11.60
N ASP A 32 5.54 3.63 12.67
CA ASP A 32 4.54 3.70 13.75
C ASP A 32 3.08 3.60 13.24
N VAL A 33 2.84 2.83 12.18
CA VAL A 33 1.49 2.59 11.65
C VAL A 33 0.84 1.45 12.44
N ASP A 34 -0.19 1.76 13.21
CA ASP A 34 -0.92 0.76 13.99
C ASP A 34 -1.85 -0.12 13.14
N SER A 35 -2.45 -1.15 13.75
CA SER A 35 -3.30 -2.10 13.02
C SER A 35 -4.56 -1.47 12.42
N LEU A 36 -5.13 -0.43 13.04
CA LEU A 36 -6.28 0.28 12.50
C LEU A 36 -5.86 1.15 11.31
N GLN A 37 -4.73 1.83 11.43
CA GLN A 37 -4.15 2.62 10.34
C GLN A 37 -3.75 1.74 9.16
N MET A 38 -3.21 0.54 9.38
CA MET A 38 -2.91 -0.41 8.31
C MET A 38 -4.16 -0.82 7.54
N VAL A 39 -5.27 -1.10 8.24
CA VAL A 39 -6.55 -1.43 7.59
C VAL A 39 -7.08 -0.24 6.80
N ASN A 40 -7.09 0.95 7.39
CA ASN A 40 -7.53 2.17 6.72
C ASN A 40 -6.68 2.48 5.49
N LEU A 41 -5.36 2.29 5.58
CA LEU A 41 -4.44 2.46 4.45
C LEU A 41 -4.74 1.45 3.34
N ALA A 42 -4.92 0.17 3.66
CA ALA A 42 -5.25 -0.85 2.67
C ALA A 42 -6.58 -0.56 1.96
N THR A 43 -7.62 -0.13 2.70
CA THR A 43 -8.89 0.30 2.11
C THR A 43 -8.71 1.53 1.22
N SER A 44 -7.97 2.54 1.69
CA SER A 44 -7.74 3.78 0.94
C SER A 44 -6.92 3.54 -0.34
N LEU A 45 -5.94 2.64 -0.29
CA LEU A 45 -5.18 2.23 -1.47
C LEU A 45 -6.06 1.47 -2.47
N ALA A 46 -6.91 0.57 -1.99
CA ALA A 46 -7.86 -0.15 -2.85
C ALA A 46 -8.78 0.83 -3.61
N ASP A 47 -9.36 1.80 -2.89
CA ASP A 47 -10.24 2.81 -3.46
C ASP A 47 -9.48 3.77 -4.41
N HIS A 48 -8.28 4.23 -4.01
CA HIS A 48 -7.48 5.17 -4.80
C HIS A 48 -7.03 4.57 -6.14
N TYR A 49 -6.58 3.32 -6.13
CA TYR A 49 -6.10 2.63 -7.33
C TYR A 49 -7.19 1.85 -8.06
N LEU A 50 -8.44 1.91 -7.59
CA LEU A 50 -9.59 1.19 -8.15
C LEU A 50 -9.36 -0.34 -8.23
N ILE A 51 -8.69 -0.91 -7.23
CA ILE A 51 -8.40 -2.35 -7.18
C ILE A 51 -9.26 -3.06 -6.12
N PRO A 52 -9.59 -4.35 -6.31
CA PRO A 52 -10.37 -5.09 -5.32
C PRO A 52 -9.67 -5.17 -3.97
N PHE A 53 -10.36 -4.78 -2.90
CA PHE A 53 -9.84 -4.93 -1.53
C PHE A 53 -9.53 -6.40 -1.18
N SER A 54 -10.19 -7.37 -1.84
CA SER A 54 -9.90 -8.79 -1.70
C SER A 54 -8.44 -9.14 -1.97
N LEU A 55 -7.74 -8.40 -2.85
CA LEU A 55 -6.31 -8.62 -3.10
C LEU A 55 -5.45 -8.39 -1.86
N PHE A 56 -5.80 -7.41 -1.02
CA PHE A 56 -5.11 -7.17 0.25
C PHE A 56 -5.38 -8.26 1.28
N ILE A 57 -6.57 -8.87 1.24
CA ILE A 57 -6.93 -10.00 2.11
C ILE A 57 -6.18 -11.27 1.67
N GLU A 58 -6.16 -11.55 0.37
CA GLU A 58 -5.48 -12.71 -0.22
C GLU A 58 -3.96 -12.67 -0.01
N LYS A 59 -3.39 -11.46 0.08
CA LYS A 59 -1.95 -11.19 0.27
C LYS A 59 -1.68 -10.55 1.63
N ALA A 60 -2.46 -10.90 2.66
CA ALA A 60 -2.33 -10.34 4.00
C ALA A 60 -0.94 -10.56 4.64
N ASP A 61 -0.15 -11.52 4.16
CA ASP A 61 1.24 -11.72 4.58
C ASP A 61 2.19 -10.61 4.10
N LYS A 62 1.81 -9.87 3.04
CA LYS A 62 2.63 -8.82 2.43
C LYS A 62 2.31 -7.42 2.97
N ILE A 63 1.19 -7.21 3.63
CA ILE A 63 0.75 -5.85 4.04
C ILE A 63 1.64 -5.23 5.12
N GLY A 64 2.58 -5.97 5.71
CA GLY A 64 3.44 -5.48 6.80
C GLY A 64 4.57 -4.53 6.35
N THR A 65 4.88 -4.47 5.06
CA THR A 65 5.94 -3.60 4.52
C THR A 65 5.42 -2.69 3.41
N VAL A 66 6.13 -1.58 3.19
CA VAL A 66 5.84 -0.64 2.09
C VAL A 66 5.95 -1.36 0.73
N GLY A 67 6.96 -2.21 0.55
CA GLY A 67 7.14 -2.98 -0.67
C GLY A 67 6.02 -3.98 -0.92
N GLY A 68 5.54 -4.66 0.12
CA GLY A 68 4.43 -5.61 -0.02
C GLY A 68 3.11 -4.93 -0.40
N LEU A 69 2.81 -3.75 0.15
CA LEU A 69 1.69 -2.94 -0.31
C LEU A 69 1.86 -2.49 -1.77
N PHE A 70 3.06 -2.04 -2.15
CA PHE A 70 3.37 -1.66 -3.53
C PHE A 70 3.15 -2.82 -4.51
N GLU A 71 3.59 -4.04 -4.16
CA GLU A 71 3.38 -5.24 -4.97
C GLU A 71 1.89 -5.52 -5.17
N ILE A 72 1.08 -5.48 -4.11
CA ILE A 72 -0.38 -5.70 -4.19
C ILE A 72 -1.00 -4.70 -5.15
N VAL A 73 -0.68 -3.41 -5.01
CA VAL A 73 -1.25 -2.36 -5.87
C VAL A 73 -0.79 -2.52 -7.32
N LYS A 74 0.49 -2.80 -7.53
CA LYS A 74 1.06 -2.99 -8.86
C LYS A 74 0.39 -4.16 -9.59
N GLU A 75 0.16 -5.27 -8.89
CA GLU A 75 -0.55 -6.42 -9.45
C GLU A 75 -2.02 -6.10 -9.76
N GLY A 76 -2.73 -5.44 -8.83
CA GLY A 76 -4.12 -5.05 -9.04
C GLY A 76 -4.31 -4.10 -10.23
N ALA A 77 -3.41 -3.12 -10.39
CA ALA A 77 -3.44 -2.19 -11.52
C ALA A 77 -3.16 -2.87 -12.87
N THR A 78 -2.50 -4.03 -12.88
CA THR A 78 -2.35 -4.84 -14.12
C THR A 78 -3.57 -5.70 -14.44
N TYR A 79 -4.43 -5.98 -13.46
CA TYR A 79 -5.61 -6.84 -13.63
C TYR A 79 -6.72 -6.18 -14.47
N GLU A 80 -6.87 -4.85 -14.38
CA GLU A 80 -7.88 -4.10 -15.18
C GLU A 80 -7.56 -4.04 -16.68
N VAL A 81 -6.32 -4.34 -17.11
CA VAL A 81 -5.92 -4.25 -18.52
C VAL A 81 -6.33 -5.51 -19.31
N ILE A 82 -6.80 -6.56 -18.65
CA ILE A 82 -7.04 -7.89 -19.26
C ILE A 82 -8.52 -8.32 -19.16
N GLN A 83 -9.43 -7.42 -18.77
CA GLN A 83 -10.89 -7.65 -18.82
C GLN A 83 -11.55 -6.84 -19.94
#